data_AF-A0A133UYV5-F1
#
_entry.id   AF-A0A133UYV5-F1
#
_cell.length_a   1.000
_cell.length_b   1.000
_cell.length_c   1.000
_cell.angle_alpha   90.00
_cell.angle_beta   90.00
_cell.angle_gamma   90.00
#
_symmetry.space_group_name_H-M   'P 1'
#
loop_
_entity.id
_entity.type
_entity.pdbx_description
1 polymer ?
#
loop_
_entity_poly.entity_id
_entity_poly.type
_entity_poly.pdbx_seq_one_letter_code
_entity_poly.pdbx_strand_id
1 'polypeptide(L)' 'MVKEDDPFYDLICYIATSARGCVEEPKIYGSFRLIETMERVINILEEEGYADDFYLNLRDKINDERNRKTRCFQ' A
#
# COMPACT_ATOMS: atom_id res chain seq x y z
N MET A 1 -22.44 4.34 -1.27
CA MET A 1 -22.45 3.03 -0.57
C MET A 1 -21.39 2.22 -1.28
N VAL A 2 -20.29 1.90 -0.59
CA VAL A 2 -19.18 1.11 -1.15
C VAL A 2 -19.70 -0.30 -1.38
N LYS A 3 -19.59 -0.82 -2.61
CA LYS A 3 -20.01 -2.19 -2.97
C LYS A 3 -18.84 -3.15 -2.73
N GLU A 4 -19.12 -4.46 -2.64
CA GLU A 4 -18.04 -5.46 -2.48
C GLU A 4 -17.03 -5.42 -3.63
N ASP A 5 -17.48 -5.12 -4.86
CA ASP A 5 -16.61 -5.01 -6.04
C ASP A 5 -15.87 -3.66 -6.15
N ASP A 6 -16.07 -2.75 -5.20
CA ASP A 6 -15.44 -1.43 -5.21
C ASP A 6 -14.00 -1.55 -4.68
N PRO A 7 -12.98 -1.06 -5.38
CA PRO A 7 -11.59 -1.15 -4.92
C PRO A 7 -11.36 -0.47 -3.55
N PHE A 8 -12.19 0.51 -3.18
CA PHE A 8 -12.17 1.10 -1.84
C PHE A 8 -12.62 0.13 -0.75
N TYR A 9 -13.46 -0.86 -1.05
CA TYR A 9 -13.86 -1.91 -0.10
C TYR A 9 -12.63 -2.71 0.35
N ASP A 10 -11.88 -3.23 -0.61
CA ASP A 10 -10.66 -4.00 -0.36
C ASP A 10 -9.60 -3.18 0.37
N LEU A 11 -9.44 -1.91 0.01
CA LEU A 11 -8.55 -0.99 0.69
C LEU A 11 -8.94 -0.80 2.16
N ILE A 12 -10.23 -0.60 2.45
CA ILE A 12 -10.72 -0.43 3.83
C ILE A 12 -10.51 -1.71 4.64
N CYS A 13 -10.81 -2.89 4.07
CA CYS A 13 -10.56 -4.18 4.70
C CYS A 13 -9.07 -4.37 5.01
N TYR A 14 -8.19 -4.03 4.06
CA TYR A 14 -6.75 -4.08 4.26
C TYR A 14 -6.27 -3.14 5.37
N ILE A 15 -6.76 -1.90 5.42
CA ILE A 15 -6.40 -0.94 6.47
C ILE A 15 -6.90 -1.40 7.84
N ALA A 16 -8.13 -1.91 7.93
CA ALA A 16 -8.71 -2.36 9.19
C ALA A 16 -7.94 -3.57 9.77
N THR A 17 -7.64 -4.56 8.94
CA THR A 17 -6.84 -5.72 9.34
C THR A 17 -5.39 -5.32 9.68
N SER A 18 -4.82 -4.38 8.94
CA SER A 18 -3.49 -3.82 9.22
C SER A 18 -3.43 -3.05 10.54
N ALA A 19 -4.43 -2.24 10.84
CA ALA A 19 -4.51 -1.51 12.10
C ALA A 19 -4.60 -2.45 13.29
N ARG A 20 -5.37 -3.55 13.19
CA ARG A 20 -5.39 -4.60 14.21
C ARG A 20 -4.02 -5.27 14.35
N GLY A 21 -3.37 -5.61 13.24
CA GLY A 21 -2.02 -6.18 13.23
C GLY A 21 -1.01 -5.30 13.97
N CYS A 22 -1.08 -3.97 13.79
CA CYS A 22 -0.21 -3.02 14.49
C CYS A 22 -0.33 -3.01 16.03
N VAL A 23 -1.42 -3.55 16.59
CA VAL A 23 -1.62 -3.64 18.05
C VAL A 23 -0.94 -4.89 18.61
N GLU A 24 -0.99 -6.00 17.89
CA GLU A 24 -0.49 -7.31 18.35
C GLU A 24 0.95 -7.60 17.89
N GLU A 25 1.41 -6.99 16.79
CA GLU A 25 2.73 -7.22 16.19
C GLU A 25 3.79 -6.19 16.62
N PRO A 26 5.09 -6.47 16.39
CA PRO A 26 6.16 -5.49 16.64
C PRO A 26 5.92 -4.18 15.88
N LYS A 27 6.11 -3.05 16.58
CA LYS A 27 5.82 -1.70 16.06
C LYS A 27 6.45 -1.37 14.70
N ILE A 28 7.59 -2.00 14.38
CA ILE A 28 8.30 -1.79 13.12
C ILE A 28 7.50 -2.23 11.88
N TYR A 29 6.55 -3.17 12.03
CA TYR A 29 5.73 -3.64 10.91
C TYR A 29 4.66 -2.63 10.47
N GLY A 30 4.27 -1.71 11.36
CA GLY A 30 3.25 -0.70 11.05
C GLY A 30 3.66 0.24 9.92
N SER A 31 4.93 0.66 9.88
CA SER A 31 5.42 1.53 8.80
C SER A 31 5.42 0.84 7.43
N PHE A 32 5.71 -0.47 7.37
CA PHE A 32 5.62 -1.23 6.13
C PHE A 32 4.16 -1.35 5.63
N ARG A 33 3.21 -1.58 6.54
CA ARG A 33 1.79 -1.62 6.20
C ARG A 33 1.30 -0.28 5.63
N LEU A 34 1.79 0.85 6.15
CA LEU A 34 1.48 2.18 5.62
C LEU A 34 2.04 2.39 4.21
N ILE A 35 3.26 1.92 3.93
CA ILE A 35 3.86 1.98 2.59
C ILE A 35 3.01 1.15 1.60
N GLU A 36 2.57 -0.04 2.01
CA GLU A 36 1.69 -0.87 1.18
C GLU A 36 0.30 -0.26 0.98
N THR A 37 -0.27 0.38 2.00
CA THR A 37 -1.52 1.16 1.86
C THR A 37 -1.34 2.26 0.81
N MET A 38 -0.22 2.99 0.83
CA MET A 38 0.06 4.05 -0.13
C MET A 38 0.14 3.52 -1.57
N GLU A 39 0.82 2.37 -1.76
CA GLU A 39 0.88 1.70 -3.07
C GLU A 39 -0.52 1.33 -3.58
N ARG A 40 -1.37 0.74 -2.73
CA ARG A 40 -2.76 0.40 -3.09
C ARG A 40 -3.58 1.63 -3.47
N VAL A 41 -3.44 2.74 -2.73
CA VAL A 41 -4.12 4.01 -3.07
C VAL A 41 -3.67 4.52 -4.43
N ILE A 42 -2.36 4.50 -4.73
CA ILE A 42 -1.85 4.95 -6.03
C ILE A 42 -2.39 4.09 -7.17
N ASN A 43 -2.50 2.77 -6.98
CA ASN A 43 -3.08 1.88 -8.00
C ASN A 43 -4.55 2.24 -8.29
N ILE A 44 -5.35 2.50 -7.25
CA ILE A 44 -6.74 2.93 -7.42
C ILE A 44 -6.79 4.28 -8.17
N LEU A 45 -5.93 5.23 -7.82
CA LEU A 45 -5.85 6.51 -8.52
C LEU A 45 -5.47 6.34 -10.00
N GLU A 46 -4.60 5.40 -10.33
CA GLU A 46 -4.21 5.08 -11.72
C GLU A 46 -5.37 4.46 -12.49
N GLU A 47 -6.05 3.47 -11.91
CA GLU A 47 -7.21 2.81 -12.51
C GLU A 47 -8.36 3.79 -12.80
N GLU A 48 -8.58 4.75 -11.91
CA GLU A 48 -9.59 5.81 -12.05
C GLU A 48 -9.13 7.00 -12.91
N GLY A 49 -7.89 6.98 -13.42
CA GLY A 49 -7.34 8.03 -14.29
C GLY A 49 -6.99 9.35 -13.58
N TYR A 50 -6.83 9.32 -12.26
CA TYR A 50 -6.43 10.47 -11.42
C TYR A 50 -4.92 10.50 -11.09
N ALA A 51 -4.17 9.43 -11.38
CA ALA A 51 -2.73 9.41 -11.17
C ALA A 51 -1.98 10.13 -12.31
N ASP A 52 -1.21 11.16 -11.94
CA ASP A 52 -0.20 11.77 -12.77
C ASP A 52 1.19 11.10 -12.59
N ASP A 53 2.18 11.59 -13.36
CA ASP A 53 3.56 11.10 -13.30
C ASP A 53 4.15 11.14 -11.88
N PHE A 54 3.70 12.07 -11.02
CA PHE A 54 4.20 12.16 -9.66
C PHE A 54 3.81 10.91 -8.84
N TYR A 55 2.56 10.47 -8.93
CA TYR A 55 2.11 9.27 -8.21
C TYR A 55 2.78 8.00 -8.74
N LEU A 56 2.94 7.87 -10.06
CA LEU A 56 3.61 6.72 -10.67
C LEU A 56 5.08 6.64 -10.25
N ASN A 57 5.80 7.76 -10.31
CA ASN A 57 7.18 7.85 -9.82
C ASN A 57 7.30 7.56 -8.31
N LEU A 58 6.28 7.92 -7.52
CA LEU A 58 6.26 7.62 -6.10
C LEU A 58 6.10 6.11 -5.85
N ARG A 59 5.22 5.44 -6.58
CA ARG A 59 5.05 3.97 -6.54
C ARG A 59 6.34 3.26 -6.94
N ASP A 60 7.00 3.72 -8.00
CA ASP A 60 8.25 3.10 -8.47
C ASP A 60 9.37 3.21 -7.41
N LYS A 61 9.49 4.35 -6.73
CA LYS A 61 10.43 4.51 -5.61
C LYS A 61 10.15 3.55 -4.46
N ILE A 62 8.87 3.35 -4.11
CA ILE A 62 8.45 2.39 -3.08
C ILE A 62 8.88 0.97 -3.48
N ASN A 63 8.67 0.60 -4.75
CA ASN A 63 9.03 -0.70 -5.29
C ASN A 63 10.54 -0.93 -5.32
N ASP A 64 11.32 0.06 -5.73
CA ASP A 64 12.77 -0.01 -5.77
C ASP A 64 13.39 -0.24 -4.38
N GLU A 65 12.91 0.49 -3.37
CA GLU A 65 13.38 0.33 -1.98
C GLU A 65 13.01 -1.04 -1.40
N ARG A 66 11.82 -1.56 -1.73
CA ARG A 66 11.40 -2.92 -1.37
C ARG A 66 12.33 -3.96 -2.01
N ASN A 67 12.65 -3.81 -3.29
CA ASN A 67 13.54 -4.73 -4.04
C ASN A 67 15.01 -4.63 -3.63
N ARG A 68 15.48 -3.47 -3.16
CA ARG A 68 16.82 -3.30 -2.58
C ARG A 68 16.98 -4.13 -1.31
N LYS A 69 15.97 -4.18 -0.44
CA LYS A 69 16.01 -5.01 0.78
C LYS A 69 16.07 -6.50 0.49
N THR A 70 15.39 -6.98 -0.56
CA THR A 70 15.40 -8.40 -0.95
C THR A 70 16.78 -8.87 -1.42
N ARG A 71 17.57 -7.99 -2.05
CA ARG A 71 18.92 -8.31 -2.55
C ARG A 71 20.01 -8.45 -1.47
N CYS A 72 19.78 -8.00 -0.24
CA CYS A 72 20.76 -8.15 0.85
C CYS A 72 20.63 -9.47 1.63
N PHE A 73 19.62 -10.31 1.32
CA PHE A 73 19.39 -11.61 1.95
C PHE A 73 19.58 -12.80 0.98
N GLN A 74 20.15 -12.55 -0.20
CA GLN A 74 20.59 -13.57 -1.16
C GLN A 74 22.11 -13.63 -1.24
#